data_AF-E8KDZ5-F1
#
_entry.id   AF-E8KDZ5-F1
#
_cell.length_a   1.000
_cell.length_b   1.000
_cell.length_c   1.000
_cell.angle_alpha   90.00
_cell.angle_beta   90.00
_cell.angle_gamma   90.00
#
_symmetry.space_group_name_H-M   'P 1'
#
loop_
_entity.id
_entity.type
_entity.pdbx_description
1 polymer ?
#
loop_
_entity_poly.entity_id
_entity_poly.type
_entity_poly.pdbx_seq_one_letter_code
_entity_poly.pdbx_strand_id
1 'polypeptide(L)' 'MNISLMRIDSRLIHGQVMTSWAKTVKCEAIFAISDEVANDDIRRELLLQIVPEHLKGYVITVDKTIKV' A
#
# COMPACT_ATOMS: atom_id res chain seq x y z
N MET A 1 6.47 13.84 3.83
CA MET A 1 5.94 12.54 4.27
C MET A 1 6.81 11.99 5.38
N ASN A 2 6.25 11.36 6.43
CA ASN A 2 7.02 10.60 7.40
C ASN A 2 6.82 9.11 7.14
N ILE A 3 7.91 8.33 7.02
CA ILE A 3 7.86 6.90 6.71
C ILE A 3 8.02 6.11 8.00
N SER A 4 6.91 5.65 8.59
CA SER A 4 6.94 4.87 9.83
C SER A 4 7.43 3.44 9.63
N LEU A 5 7.27 2.87 8.43
CA LEU A 5 7.66 1.51 8.08
C LEU A 5 7.90 1.38 6.58
N MET A 6 8.96 0.66 6.20
CA MET A 6 9.19 0.18 4.85
C MET A 6 9.25 -1.35 4.87
N ARG A 7 8.48 -2.00 3.99
CA ARG A 7 8.36 -3.46 3.94
C ARG A 7 8.46 -3.95 2.49
N ILE A 8 9.24 -5.00 2.27
CA ILE A 8 9.32 -5.70 0.98
C ILE A 8 8.54 -7.01 1.11
N ASP A 9 7.46 -7.15 0.34
CA ASP A 9 6.65 -8.36 0.22
C ASP A 9 6.01 -8.37 -1.17
N SER A 10 6.22 -9.44 -1.94
CA SER A 10 5.73 -9.55 -3.33
C SER A 10 4.21 -9.56 -3.46
N ARG A 11 3.49 -9.82 -2.36
CA ARG A 11 2.02 -9.80 -2.32
C ARG A 11 1.43 -8.43 -2.01
N LEU A 12 2.26 -7.43 -1.70
CA LEU A 12 1.85 -6.06 -1.40
C LEU A 12 0.84 -6.00 -0.23
N ILE A 13 -0.41 -5.65 -0.52
CA ILE A 13 -1.50 -5.54 0.45
C ILE A 13 -2.26 -6.86 0.49
N HIS A 14 -2.05 -7.65 1.55
CA HIS A 14 -2.69 -8.95 1.67
C HIS A 14 -2.96 -9.35 3.13
N GLY A 15 -4.07 -10.09 3.30
CA GLY A 15 -4.45 -10.73 4.56
C GLY A 15 -4.51 -9.78 5.75
N GLN A 16 -4.38 -10.35 6.95
CA GLN A 16 -4.37 -9.58 8.20
C GLN A 16 -3.00 -8.97 8.53
N VAL A 17 -1.94 -9.38 7.82
CA VAL A 17 -0.57 -8.93 8.07
C VAL A 17 -0.46 -7.41 7.94
N MET A 18 -1.07 -6.83 6.91
CA MET A 18 -1.04 -5.36 6.73
C MET A 18 -1.81 -4.62 7.82
N THR A 19 -2.96 -5.14 8.25
CA THR A 19 -3.73 -4.56 9.36
C THR A 19 -2.95 -4.58 10.67
N SER A 20 -2.24 -5.68 10.95
CA SER A 20 -1.37 -5.78 12.14
C SER A 20 -0.25 -4.74 12.11
N TRP A 21 0.41 -4.55 10.96
CA TRP A 21 1.43 -3.53 10.80
C TRP A 21 0.87 -2.12 10.96
N ALA A 22 -0.22 -1.79 10.26
CA ALA A 22 -0.84 -0.48 10.33
C ALA A 22 -1.23 -0.09 11.76
N LYS A 23 -1.79 -1.03 12.54
CA LYS A 23 -2.09 -0.82 13.96
C LYS A 23 -0.84 -0.60 14.81
N THR A 24 0.25 -1.32 14.52
CA THR A 24 1.50 -1.26 15.28
C THR A 24 2.23 0.06 15.05
N VAL A 25 2.34 0.49 13.80
CA VAL A 25 3.07 1.72 13.42
C VAL A 25 2.20 2.96 13.40
N LYS A 26 0.88 2.79 13.61
CA LYS A 26 -0.14 3.84 13.67
C LYS A 26 -0.08 4.76 12.45
N CYS A 27 0.01 4.18 11.25
CA CYS A 27 0.03 4.95 10.01
C CYS A 27 -1.38 5.40 9.63
N GLU A 28 -1.45 6.45 8.81
CA GLU A 28 -2.70 7.00 8.26
C GLU A 28 -2.96 6.52 6.81
N ALA A 29 -1.92 5.98 6.17
CA ALA A 29 -1.94 5.56 4.79
C ALA A 29 -1.03 4.33 4.55
N ILE A 30 -1.37 3.55 3.53
CA ILE A 30 -0.60 2.42 3.02
C ILE A 30 -0.31 2.67 1.54
N PHE A 31 0.96 2.53 1.16
CA PHE A 31 1.43 2.66 -0.22
C PHE A 31 1.95 1.32 -0.72
N ALA A 32 1.30 0.74 -1.72
CA ALA A 32 1.81 -0.36 -2.52
C ALA A 32 2.55 0.22 -3.74
N ILE A 33 3.87 0.03 -3.76
CA ILE A 33 4.74 0.64 -4.77
C ILE A 33 5.20 -0.45 -5.73
N SER A 34 4.66 -0.44 -6.95
CA SER A 34 5.00 -1.41 -8.00
C SER A 34 4.49 -0.90 -9.34
N ASP A 35 5.40 -0.79 -10.33
CA ASP A 35 5.03 -0.34 -11.68
C ASP A 35 4.13 -1.36 -12.39
N GLU A 36 4.41 -2.66 -12.21
CA GLU A 36 3.59 -3.73 -12.76
C GLU A 36 2.15 -3.65 -12.25
N VAL A 37 1.97 -3.53 -10.93
CA VAL A 37 0.64 -3.54 -10.32
C VAL A 37 -0.08 -2.21 -10.47
N ALA A 38 0.63 -1.07 -10.49
CA ALA A 38 0.00 0.22 -10.74
C ALA A 38 -0.59 0.35 -12.15
N ASN A 39 -0.02 -0.37 -13.12
CA ASN A 39 -0.47 -0.40 -14.52
C ASN A 39 -1.43 -1.57 -14.83
N ASP A 40 -1.77 -2.41 -13.84
CA ASP A 40 -2.79 -3.46 -13.95
C ASP A 40 -4.05 -3.01 -13.19
N ASP A 41 -5.07 -2.58 -13.91
CA ASP A 41 -6.30 -2.04 -13.32
C ASP A 41 -7.01 -3.03 -12.39
N ILE A 42 -7.02 -4.33 -12.74
CA ILE A 42 -7.71 -5.35 -11.95
C ILE A 42 -6.96 -5.59 -10.65
N ARG A 43 -5.64 -5.78 -10.72
CA ARG A 43 -4.83 -5.99 -9.51
C ARG A 43 -4.79 -4.75 -8.63
N ARG A 44 -4.74 -3.55 -9.24
CA ARG A 44 -4.80 -2.28 -8.52
C ARG A 44 -6.07 -2.18 -7.69
N GLU A 45 -7.22 -2.41 -8.31
CA GLU A 45 -8.53 -2.32 -7.66
C GLU A 45 -8.67 -3.37 -6.55
N LEU A 46 -8.24 -4.61 -6.79
CA LEU A 46 -8.29 -5.67 -5.78
C LEU A 46 -7.49 -5.32 -4.53
N LEU A 47 -6.29 -4.73 -4.68
CA LEU A 47 -5.48 -4.33 -3.51
C LEU A 47 -6.12 -3.19 -2.73
N LEU A 48 -6.75 -2.23 -3.41
CA LEU A 48 -7.41 -1.10 -2.77
C LEU A 48 -8.65 -1.53 -1.98
N GLN A 49 -9.38 -2.54 -2.44
CA GLN A 49 -10.53 -3.10 -1.71
C GLN A 49 -10.16 -3.78 -0.38
N ILE A 50 -8.91 -4.19 -0.21
CA ILE A 50 -8.43 -4.84 1.01
C ILE A 50 -7.99 -3.80 2.05
N VAL A 51 -7.84 -2.53 1.66
CA VAL A 51 -7.41 -1.47 2.57
C VAL A 51 -8.52 -1.18 3.59
N PRO A 52 -8.21 -1.19 4.91
CA PRO A 52 -9.20 -0.84 5.93
C PRO A 52 -9.77 0.57 5.72
N GLU A 53 -11.08 0.76 5.92
CA GLU A 53 -11.80 2.02 5.63
C GLU A 53 -11.20 3.27 6.32
N HIS A 54 -10.59 3.10 7.49
CA HIS A 54 -9.98 4.20 8.25
C HIS A 54 -8.58 4.60 7.74
N LEU A 55 -8.01 3.86 6.78
CA LEU A 55 -6.70 4.10 6.19
C LEU A 55 -6.82 4.50 4.73
N LYS A 56 -5.95 5.39 4.28
CA LYS A 56 -5.83 5.71 2.84
C LYS A 56 -5.00 4.64 2.14
N GLY A 57 -5.51 4.13 1.02
CA GLY A 57 -4.82 3.16 0.18
C GLY A 57 -4.30 3.79 -1.10
N TYR A 58 -3.05 3.52 -1.44
CA TYR A 58 -2.45 3.94 -2.71
C TYR A 58 -1.70 2.79 -3.35
N VAL A 59 -1.90 2.62 -4.66
CA VAL A 59 -1.11 1.73 -5.50
C VAL A 59 -0.50 2.59 -6.60
N ILE A 60 0.81 2.79 -6.57
CA ILE A 60 1.50 3.77 -7.40
C ILE A 60 2.83 3.24 -7.94
N THR A 61 3.32 3.88 -9.00
CA THR A 61 4.64 3.60 -9.58
C THR A 61 5.77 4.10 -8.68
N VAL A 62 6.97 3.57 -8.88
CA VAL A 62 8.18 4.03 -8.19
C VAL A 62 8.41 5.52 -8.46
N ASP A 63 8.32 5.92 -9.74
CA ASP A 63 8.48 7.31 -10.17
C ASP A 63 7.49 8.27 -9.51
N LYS A 64 6.24 7.85 -9.34
CA LYS A 64 5.22 8.66 -8.67
C LYS A 64 5.52 8.77 -7.18
N THR A 65 6.02 7.70 -6.56
CA THR A 65 6.37 7.68 -5.12
C THR A 65 7.43 8.73 -4.79
N ILE A 66 8.44 8.91 -5.64
CA ILE A 66 9.51 9.90 -5.43
C ILE A 66 8.99 11.34 -5.45
N LYS A 67 7.87 11.60 -6.13
CA LYS A 67 7.29 12.95 -6.32
C LYS A 67 6.30 13.36 -5.21
N VAL A 68 5.93 12.44 -4.32
CA VAL A 68 4.93 12.65 -3.24
C VAL A 68 5.67 12.90 -1.92
#